data_AF-A0A0K8R4L7-F1
#
_entry.id   AF-A0A0K8R4L7-F1
#
_cell.length_a   1.000
_cell.length_b   1.000
_cell.length_c   1.000
_cell.angle_alpha   90.00
_cell.angle_beta   90.00
_cell.angle_gamma   90.00
#
_symmetry.space_group_name_H-M   'P 1'
#
loop_
_entity.id
_entity.type
_entity.pdbx_description
1 polymer ?
#
loop_
_entity_poly.entity_id
_entity_poly.type
_entity_poly.pdbx_seq_one_letter_code
_entity_poly.pdbx_strand_id
1 'polypeptide(L)'
;MSTTLMHRVIATALKRRSGPICTRWQCARSLYACLPDTHEMLQKTCREFAEKELKPIAGTLDREHRYPQEQIRRLGEMGLMAVAVPTELGGAGLDYLAYAIGMEEISRGCASTGVVMRRTNKLPLVP
;
A
#
# COMPACT_ATOMS: atom_id res chain seq x y z
N MET A 1 -0.86 -7.29 -40.03
CA MET A 1 -1.04 -6.15 -39.09
C MET A 1 0.19 -6.09 -38.19
N SER A 2 1.37 -5.86 -38.78
CA SER A 2 2.13 -4.60 -38.75
C SER A 2 2.75 -4.29 -37.38
N THR A 3 3.92 -4.91 -37.14
CA THR A 3 4.91 -4.65 -36.07
C THR A 3 5.33 -3.18 -35.95
N THR A 4 4.94 -2.34 -36.91
CA THR A 4 5.19 -0.90 -36.97
C THR A 4 4.33 -0.09 -35.98
N LEU A 5 3.19 -0.60 -35.51
CA LEU A 5 2.34 0.10 -34.53
C LEU A 5 2.89 0.02 -33.10
N MET A 6 3.46 -1.10 -32.68
CA MET A 6 4.10 -1.23 -31.35
C MET A 6 5.32 -0.32 -31.21
N HIS A 7 6.14 -0.20 -32.26
CA HIS A 7 7.29 0.72 -32.25
C HIS A 7 6.88 2.19 -32.12
N ARG A 8 5.71 2.58 -32.66
CA ARG A 8 5.19 3.94 -32.51
C ARG A 8 4.66 4.23 -31.10
N VAL A 9 4.05 3.28 -30.41
CA VAL A 9 3.61 3.46 -29.01
C VAL A 9 4.81 3.57 -28.08
N ILE A 10 5.83 2.72 -28.27
CA ILE A 10 7.08 2.75 -27.49
C ILE A 10 7.86 4.04 -27.75
N ALA A 11 7.95 4.50 -29.01
CA ALA A 11 8.64 5.73 -29.37
C ALA A 11 7.94 7.00 -28.82
N THR A 12 6.61 6.99 -28.71
CA THR A 12 5.85 8.11 -28.13
C THR A 12 6.02 8.19 -26.61
N ALA A 13 6.20 7.06 -25.93
CA ALA A 13 6.52 7.00 -24.50
C ALA A 13 7.94 7.50 -24.17
N LEU A 14 8.90 7.36 -25.09
CA LEU A 14 10.28 7.79 -24.91
C LEU A 14 10.49 9.31 -25.09
N LYS A 15 9.64 9.98 -25.88
CA LYS A 15 9.76 11.42 -26.18
C LYS A 15 9.37 12.37 -25.04
N ARG A 16 8.80 11.90 -23.93
CA ARG A 16 8.54 12.72 -22.73
C ARG A 16 9.71 12.81 -21.74
N ARG A 17 10.88 12.23 -22.07
CA ARG A 17 12.05 12.09 -21.15
C ARG A 17 13.07 13.24 -21.21
N SER A 18 12.72 14.42 -21.72
CA SER A 18 13.65 15.57 -21.75
C SER A 18 13.17 16.71 -20.86
N GLY A 19 13.46 16.60 -19.56
CA GLY A 19 13.35 17.69 -18.58
C GLY A 19 14.40 17.48 -17.47
N PRO A 20 15.06 18.53 -16.95
CA PRO A 20 16.23 18.37 -16.11
C PRO A 20 15.85 18.11 -14.64
N ILE A 21 16.62 17.20 -14.04
CA ILE A 21 16.94 17.09 -12.60
C ILE A 21 15.78 16.70 -11.65
N CYS A 22 15.93 15.48 -11.09
CA CYS A 22 15.34 15.00 -9.83
C CYS A 22 13.83 14.68 -9.77
N THR A 23 13.36 13.74 -10.58
CA THR A 23 12.14 12.95 -10.25
C THR A 23 12.38 11.45 -10.29
N ARG A 24 13.48 10.99 -9.67
CA ARG A 24 13.75 9.55 -9.44
C ARG A 24 12.63 8.82 -8.67
N TRP A 25 11.67 9.56 -8.13
CA TRP A 25 10.45 9.05 -7.47
C TRP A 25 9.28 8.74 -8.42
N GLN A 26 9.25 9.20 -9.67
CA GLN A 26 8.11 8.96 -10.56
C GLN A 26 8.05 7.54 -11.16
N CYS A 27 9.12 6.74 -11.01
CA CYS A 27 9.10 5.33 -11.43
C CYS A 27 8.28 4.42 -10.50
N ALA A 28 7.99 4.80 -9.25
CA ALA A 28 7.17 3.97 -8.36
C ALA A 28 5.75 3.74 -8.92
N ARG A 29 5.26 4.64 -9.78
CA ARG A 29 3.94 4.49 -10.40
C ARG A 29 3.87 3.38 -11.46
N SER A 30 5.00 2.91 -11.99
CA SER A 30 5.00 1.84 -13.01
C SER A 30 4.83 0.44 -12.42
N LEU A 31 5.16 0.23 -11.14
CA LEU A 31 5.06 -1.10 -10.51
C LEU A 31 3.61 -1.53 -10.28
N TYR A 32 2.71 -0.58 -10.01
CA TYR A 32 1.30 -0.86 -9.75
C TYR A 32 0.43 -0.98 -11.01
N ALA A 33 0.94 -0.62 -12.19
CA ALA A 33 0.14 -0.52 -13.42
C ALA A 33 -0.26 -1.88 -14.05
N CYS A 34 0.28 -3.00 -13.53
CA CYS A 34 0.02 -4.36 -14.03
C CYS A 34 -0.55 -5.28 -12.93
N LEU A 35 -1.13 -4.72 -11.87
CA LEU A 35 -1.73 -5.50 -10.80
C LEU A 35 -3.11 -6.02 -11.24
N PRO A 36 -3.54 -7.20 -10.72
CA PRO A 36 -4.93 -7.61 -10.82
C PRO A 36 -5.86 -6.57 -10.18
N ASP A 37 -7.05 -6.39 -10.75
CA ASP A 37 -8.02 -5.35 -10.33
C ASP A 37 -8.27 -5.33 -8.81
N THR A 38 -8.37 -6.52 -8.18
CA THR A 38 -8.54 -6.66 -6.73
C THR A 38 -7.40 -6.01 -5.92
N HIS A 39 -6.16 -6.17 -6.39
CA HIS A 39 -4.99 -5.59 -5.71
C HIS A 39 -4.88 -4.08 -5.96
N GLU A 40 -5.30 -3.61 -7.14
CA GLU A 40 -5.39 -2.17 -7.42
C GLU A 40 -6.44 -1.49 -6.54
N MET A 41 -7.60 -2.13 -6.35
CA MET A 41 -8.63 -1.65 -5.43
C MET A 41 -8.12 -1.62 -3.99
N LEU A 42 -7.46 -2.68 -3.53
CA LEU A 42 -6.87 -2.74 -2.20
C LEU A 42 -5.85 -1.61 -1.98
N GLN A 43 -4.98 -1.38 -2.98
CA GLN A 43 -4.00 -0.29 -2.94
C GLN A 43 -4.70 1.06 -2.76
N LYS A 44 -5.71 1.37 -3.58
CA LYS A 44 -6.44 2.64 -3.53
C LYS A 44 -7.07 2.85 -2.16
N THR A 45 -7.74 1.83 -1.63
CA THR A 45 -8.37 1.88 -0.30
C THR A 45 -7.36 2.10 0.81
N CYS A 46 -6.25 1.36 0.82
CA CYS A 46 -5.18 1.52 1.82
C CYS A 46 -4.53 2.90 1.73
N ARG A 47 -4.33 3.41 0.51
CA ARG A 47 -3.76 4.72 0.27
C ARG A 47 -4.66 5.84 0.77
N GLU A 48 -5.96 5.76 0.50
CA GLU A 48 -6.91 6.74 1.00
C GLU A 48 -6.95 6.75 2.53
N PHE A 49 -6.94 5.58 3.17
CA PHE A 49 -6.86 5.47 4.62
C PHE A 49 -5.57 6.10 5.16
N ALA A 50 -4.42 5.80 4.54
CA ALA A 50 -3.14 6.35 4.97
C ALA A 50 -3.07 7.88 4.85
N GLU A 51 -3.61 8.46 3.77
CA GLU A 51 -3.63 9.91 3.56
C GLU A 51 -4.62 10.63 4.48
N LYS A 52 -5.83 10.07 4.69
CA LYS A 52 -6.90 10.70 5.49
C LYS A 52 -6.70 10.53 6.99
N GLU A 53 -6.30 9.34 7.43
CA GLU A 53 -6.34 8.96 8.85
C GLU A 53 -4.95 8.89 9.50
N LEU A 54 -3.93 8.42 8.77
CA LEU A 54 -2.59 8.21 9.37
C LEU A 54 -1.67 9.42 9.25
N LYS A 55 -1.57 10.01 8.06
CA LYS A 55 -0.67 11.13 7.78
C LYS A 55 -0.84 12.34 8.71
N PRO A 56 -2.05 12.85 8.98
CA PRO A 56 -2.21 14.07 9.79
C PRO A 56 -1.82 13.87 11.26
N ILE A 57 -2.02 12.66 11.79
CA ILE A 57 -1.76 12.36 13.21
C ILE A 57 -0.33 11.85 13.46
N ALA A 58 0.34 11.28 12.44
CA ALA A 58 1.60 10.56 12.60
C ALA A 58 2.67 11.40 13.30
N GLY A 59 2.82 12.67 12.90
CA GLY A 59 3.81 13.57 13.50
C GLY A 59 3.52 13.93 14.96
N THR A 60 2.26 14.01 15.36
CA THR A 60 1.89 14.29 16.76
C THR A 60 2.11 13.06 17.63
N LEU A 61 1.69 11.89 17.16
CA LEU A 61 1.87 10.63 17.89
C LEU A 61 3.34 10.30 18.13
N ASP A 62 4.20 10.57 17.14
CA ASP A 62 5.64 10.35 17.25
C ASP A 62 6.27 11.26 18.33
N ARG A 63 5.92 12.55 18.33
CA ARG A 63 6.38 13.53 19.33
C ARG A 63 5.89 13.22 20.74
N GLU A 64 4.65 12.75 20.87
CA GLU A 64 4.04 12.42 22.16
C GLU A 64 4.36 10.99 22.63
N HIS A 65 5.07 10.20 21.82
CA HIS A 65 5.34 8.78 22.07
C HIS A 65 4.07 7.96 22.38
N ARG A 66 2.96 8.30 21.72
CA ARG A 66 1.65 7.66 21.95
C ARG A 66 1.36 6.58 20.93
N TYR A 67 0.75 5.50 21.40
CA TYR A 67 0.32 4.40 20.56
C TYR A 67 -1.04 4.71 19.87
N PRO A 68 -1.14 4.57 18.53
CA PRO A 68 -2.36 4.87 17.76
C PRO A 68 -3.45 3.79 17.93
N GLN A 69 -4.11 3.73 19.09
CA GLN A 69 -5.13 2.70 19.36
C GLN A 69 -6.29 2.73 18.38
N GLU A 70 -6.83 3.92 18.09
CA GLU A 70 -8.03 4.06 17.26
C GLU A 70 -7.75 3.66 15.79
N GLN A 71 -6.58 4.01 15.27
CA GLN A 71 -6.22 3.68 13.89
C GLN A 71 -5.95 2.19 13.74
N ILE A 72 -5.37 1.54 14.76
CA ILE A 72 -5.21 0.08 14.77
C ILE A 72 -6.56 -0.63 14.83
N ARG A 73 -7.51 -0.12 15.62
CA ARG A 73 -8.89 -0.66 15.66
C ARG A 73 -9.55 -0.61 14.29
N ARG A 74 -9.47 0.54 13.61
CA ARG A 74 -9.99 0.71 12.23
C ARG A 74 -9.30 -0.19 11.22
N LEU A 75 -7.98 -0.37 11.32
CA LEU A 75 -7.24 -1.31 10.48
C LEU A 75 -7.69 -2.77 10.70
N GLY A 76 -8.07 -3.11 11.94
CA GLY A 76 -8.68 -4.39 12.28
C GLY A 76 -10.05 -4.59 11.62
N GLU A 77 -10.92 -3.58 11.68
CA GLU A 77 -12.25 -3.60 11.02
C GLU A 77 -12.14 -3.73 9.50
N MET A 78 -11.08 -3.17 8.90
CA MET A 78 -10.79 -3.30 7.47
C MET A 78 -10.19 -4.66 7.08
N GLY A 79 -9.89 -5.54 8.05
CA GLY A 79 -9.26 -6.84 7.80
C GLY A 79 -7.76 -6.79 7.49
N LEU A 80 -7.10 -5.64 7.67
CA LEU A 80 -5.67 -5.46 7.36
C LEU A 80 -4.73 -6.02 8.45
N MET A 81 -5.27 -6.39 9.60
CA MET A 81 -4.50 -6.97 10.71
C MET A 81 -4.30 -8.49 10.60
N ALA A 82 -5.06 -9.16 9.70
CA ALA A 82 -5.04 -10.61 9.49
C ALA A 82 -5.20 -10.95 8.00
N VAL A 83 -4.36 -10.34 7.15
CA VAL A 83 -4.48 -10.38 5.69
C VAL A 83 -4.32 -11.81 5.15
N ALA A 84 -3.26 -12.51 5.57
CA ALA A 84 -2.91 -13.85 5.08
C ALA A 84 -3.52 -14.98 5.93
N VAL A 85 -4.36 -14.65 6.91
CA VAL A 85 -5.02 -15.64 7.76
C VAL A 85 -6.27 -16.16 7.04
N PRO A 86 -6.54 -17.48 7.05
CA PRO A 86 -7.75 -18.05 6.44
C PRO A 86 -9.04 -17.44 7.00
N THR A 87 -10.07 -17.36 6.17
CA THR A 87 -11.38 -16.81 6.53
C THR A 87 -12.06 -17.58 7.67
N GLU A 88 -11.79 -18.88 7.79
CA GLU A 88 -12.29 -19.76 8.86
C GLU A 88 -11.80 -19.34 10.25
N LEU A 89 -10.68 -18.61 10.30
CA LEU A 89 -10.07 -18.11 11.52
C LEU A 89 -10.32 -16.60 11.71
N GLY A 90 -11.27 -16.02 10.96
CA GLY A 90 -11.59 -14.58 11.03
C GLY A 90 -10.59 -13.68 10.31
N GLY A 91 -9.75 -14.23 9.42
CA GLY A 91 -8.84 -13.48 8.56
C GLY A 91 -9.45 -13.05 7.23
N ALA A 92 -8.70 -12.27 6.44
CA ALA A 92 -9.14 -11.81 5.13
C ALA A 92 -8.91 -12.85 4.00
N GLY A 93 -8.12 -13.90 4.25
CA GLY A 93 -7.84 -14.97 3.27
C GLY A 93 -7.14 -14.48 1.99
N LEU A 94 -6.39 -13.38 2.06
CA LEU A 94 -5.75 -12.74 0.92
C LEU A 94 -4.29 -13.19 0.73
N ASP A 95 -3.77 -12.95 -0.47
CA ASP A 95 -2.40 -13.31 -0.85
C ASP A 95 -1.34 -12.47 -0.13
N TYR A 96 -0.11 -13.01 -0.06
CA TYR A 96 1.05 -12.26 0.45
C TYR A 96 1.36 -11.00 -0.38
N LEU A 97 0.97 -10.96 -1.65
CA LEU A 97 1.08 -9.76 -2.47
C LEU A 97 0.14 -8.65 -1.99
N ALA A 98 -1.12 -8.99 -1.69
CA ALA A 98 -2.08 -8.07 -1.09
C ALA A 98 -1.57 -7.53 0.26
N TYR A 99 -0.97 -8.40 1.08
CA TYR A 99 -0.32 -7.98 2.32
C TYR A 99 0.84 -6.99 2.10
N ALA A 100 1.73 -7.26 1.13
CA ALA A 100 2.84 -6.37 0.81
C ALA A 100 2.36 -4.99 0.35
N ILE A 101 1.33 -4.95 -0.51
CA ILE A 101 0.72 -3.70 -0.99
C ILE A 101 0.08 -2.92 0.16
N GLY A 102 -0.70 -3.60 1.00
CA GLY A 102 -1.31 -2.97 2.18
C GLY A 102 -0.24 -2.39 3.12
N MET A 103 0.80 -3.17 3.41
CA MET A 103 1.90 -2.70 4.26
C MET A 103 2.61 -1.47 3.67
N GLU A 104 2.88 -1.46 2.36
CA GLU A 104 3.55 -0.35 1.70
C GLU A 104 2.71 0.94 1.83
N GLU A 105 1.42 0.89 1.52
CA GLU A 105 0.56 2.07 1.57
C GLU A 105 0.32 2.56 3.01
N ILE A 106 0.14 1.66 3.98
CA ILE A 106 0.01 2.04 5.40
C ILE A 106 1.32 2.66 5.92
N SER A 107 2.47 2.09 5.56
CA SER A 107 3.78 2.61 5.97
C SER A 107 4.09 3.97 5.35
N ARG A 108 3.53 4.29 4.16
CA ARG A 108 3.61 5.64 3.57
C ARG A 108 2.90 6.70 4.41
N GLY A 109 1.88 6.32 5.18
CA GLY A 109 1.19 7.21 6.12
C GLY A 109 1.91 7.31 7.45
N CYS A 110 2.17 6.17 8.09
CA CYS A 110 2.85 6.08 9.37
C CYS A 110 3.67 4.78 9.46
N ALA A 111 4.99 4.90 9.53
CA ALA A 111 5.89 3.74 9.63
C ALA A 111 5.66 2.92 10.91
N SER A 112 5.42 3.59 12.05
CA SER A 112 5.16 2.93 13.33
C SER A 112 3.91 2.05 13.27
N THR A 113 2.83 2.55 12.68
CA THR A 113 1.59 1.78 12.46
C THR A 113 1.84 0.59 11.51
N GLY A 114 2.65 0.78 10.46
CA GLY A 114 3.03 -0.30 9.55
C GLY A 114 3.79 -1.44 10.26
N VAL A 115 4.68 -1.12 11.21
CA VAL A 115 5.38 -2.14 12.01
C VAL A 115 4.42 -2.93 12.90
N VAL A 116 3.40 -2.27 13.47
CA VAL A 116 2.36 -2.94 14.26
C VAL A 116 1.56 -3.91 13.40
N MET A 117 1.09 -3.46 12.23
CA MET A 117 0.41 -4.32 11.25
C MET A 117 1.27 -5.53 10.86
N ARG A 118 2.56 -5.32 10.60
CA ARG A 118 3.51 -6.41 10.28
C ARG A 118 3.63 -7.41 11.43
N ARG A 119 3.72 -6.91 12.67
CA ARG A 119 3.87 -7.76 13.84
C ARG A 119 2.66 -8.67 14.01
N THR A 120 1.44 -8.12 13.91
CA THR A 120 0.20 -8.88 14.07
C THR A 120 -0.02 -9.88 12.94
N ASN A 121 0.29 -9.53 11.70
CA ASN A 121 0.18 -10.48 10.58
C ASN A 121 1.21 -11.62 10.64
N LYS A 122 2.43 -11.36 11.12
CA LYS A 122 3.50 -12.38 11.19
C LYS A 122 3.38 -13.30 12.40
N LEU A 123 2.87 -12.80 13.52
CA LEU A 123 2.50 -13.62 14.66
C LEU A 123 1.01 -13.41 14.92
N PRO A 124 0.15 -14.31 14.39
CA PRO A 124 -1.28 -14.22 14.63
C PRO A 124 -1.54 -14.52 16.11
N LEU A 125 -1.47 -13.49 16.94
CA LEU A 125 -2.20 -13.46 18.20
C LEU A 125 -3.64 -13.13 17.80
N VAL A 126 -4.32 -14.15 17.29
CA VAL A 126 -5.78 -14.12 17.13
C VAL A 126 -6.33 -14.00 18.57
N PRO A 127 -7.10 -12.96 18.92
CA PRO A 127 -7.84 -12.96 20.17
C PRO A 127 -8.93 -14.04 20.17
#